data_AF-A0AAV8DLI0-F1
#
_entry.id   AF-A0AAV8DLI0-F1
#
_cell.length_a   1.000
_cell.length_b   1.000
_cell.length_c   1.000
_cell.angle_alpha   90.00
_cell.angle_beta   90.00
_cell.angle_gamma   90.00
#
_symmetry.space_group_name_H-M   'P 1'
#
loop_
_entity.id
_entity.type
_entity.pdbx_description
1 polymer ?
#
loop_
_entity_poly.entity_id
_entity_poly.type
_entity_poly.pdbx_seq_one_letter_code
_entity_poly.pdbx_strand_id
1 'polypeptide(L)'
;MSLLPILSFSLLLLSIHNYSSPDCNRFQCGDLTIDYPFSLYDTTNPDHCGLPGLLISCENHVPILHLQSANYTVQGINYENRTIALVDTDVLDQNETCPRVKNNVTFFANAGIDYTNSDVNLTFFYECNIALNSSPISCFTSNGHGDSYVFRTSDIPSYQYPTWSAACQLVVVVPVLNYYLDQVYNDLNSAFGVALRNGFQLGWNSTTNCTKCLDNGGQ
;
A
#
# COMPACT_ATOMS: atom_id res chain seq x y z
N MET A 1 -54.35 30.32 56.25
CA MET A 1 -54.35 28.99 55.59
C MET A 1 -54.72 29.23 54.13
N SER A 2 -53.78 29.65 53.29
CA SER A 2 -52.85 28.83 52.49
C SER A 2 -53.54 28.09 51.33
N LEU A 3 -53.39 28.61 50.11
CA LEU A 3 -53.55 27.88 48.86
C LEU A 3 -52.39 28.28 47.94
N LEU A 4 -51.49 27.33 47.65
CA LEU A 4 -50.46 27.41 46.63
C LEU A 4 -50.79 26.36 45.56
N PRO A 5 -50.65 26.64 44.26
CA PRO A 5 -50.85 25.65 43.21
C PRO A 5 -49.58 24.80 43.06
N ILE A 6 -49.75 23.48 43.05
CA ILE A 6 -48.67 22.52 42.79
C ILE A 6 -48.48 22.49 41.27
N LEU A 7 -47.39 23.08 40.77
CA LEU A 7 -46.94 22.85 39.40
C LEU A 7 -46.39 21.42 39.31
N SER A 8 -47.10 20.53 38.62
CA SER A 8 -46.59 19.21 38.25
C SER A 8 -45.55 19.37 37.14
N PHE A 9 -44.27 19.43 37.52
CA PHE A 9 -43.17 19.37 36.57
C PHE A 9 -42.95 17.91 36.18
N SER A 10 -43.54 17.50 35.05
CA SER A 10 -43.30 16.18 34.46
C SER A 10 -41.84 16.10 34.02
N LEU A 11 -41.01 15.42 34.81
CA LEU A 11 -39.65 15.06 34.43
C LEU A 11 -39.71 14.06 33.26
N LEU A 12 -39.59 14.56 32.03
CA LEU A 12 -39.19 13.75 30.89
C LEU A 12 -37.75 13.28 31.15
N LEU A 13 -37.63 12.02 31.59
CA LEU A 13 -36.37 11.29 31.57
C LEU A 13 -35.95 11.15 30.10
N LEU A 14 -35.10 12.06 29.63
CA LEU A 14 -34.32 11.86 28.42
C LEU A 14 -33.37 10.71 28.73
N SER A 15 -33.72 9.51 28.27
CA SER A 15 -32.81 8.37 28.24
C SER A 15 -31.57 8.79 27.46
N ILE A 16 -30.47 9.00 28.18
CA ILE A 16 -29.15 9.19 27.59
C ILE A 16 -28.83 7.84 26.95
N HIS A 17 -29.13 7.68 25.67
CA HIS A 17 -28.45 6.66 24.87
C HIS A 17 -26.99 7.08 24.88
N ASN A 18 -26.22 6.45 25.77
CA ASN A 18 -24.78 6.34 25.60
C ASN A 18 -24.63 5.67 24.23
N TYR A 19 -24.42 6.47 23.20
CA TYR A 19 -23.97 5.95 21.91
C TYR A 19 -22.58 5.42 22.23
N SER A 20 -22.50 4.12 22.55
CA SER A 20 -21.24 3.40 22.50
C SER A 20 -20.66 3.72 21.13
N SER A 21 -19.52 4.42 21.11
CA SER A 21 -18.73 4.56 19.89
C SER A 21 -18.67 3.19 19.21
N PRO A 22 -18.85 3.08 17.89
CA PRO A 22 -18.60 1.81 17.22
C PRO A 22 -17.14 1.45 17.53
N ASP A 23 -16.93 0.46 18.41
CA ASP A 23 -15.61 0.14 18.93
C ASP A 23 -14.67 -0.12 17.74
N CYS A 24 -13.63 0.71 17.61
CA CYS A 24 -12.52 0.51 16.69
C CYS A 24 -11.64 -0.65 17.17
N ASN A 25 -12.25 -1.83 17.27
CA ASN A 25 -11.60 -3.03 17.72
C ASN A 25 -10.66 -3.55 16.63
N ARG A 26 -9.50 -4.03 17.05
CA ARG A 26 -8.63 -4.87 16.23
C ARG A 26 -9.47 -5.97 15.55
N PHE A 27 -9.20 -6.24 14.28
CA PHE A 27 -9.88 -7.28 13.53
C PHE A 27 -8.88 -8.31 12.99
N GLN A 28 -9.36 -9.52 12.73
CA GLN A 28 -8.54 -10.58 12.16
C GLN A 28 -8.83 -10.72 10.67
N CYS A 29 -7.78 -10.85 9.86
CA CYS A 29 -7.89 -11.21 8.46
C CYS A 29 -6.82 -12.24 8.11
N GLY A 30 -7.24 -13.49 7.90
CA GLY A 30 -6.31 -14.62 7.81
C GLY A 30 -5.50 -14.74 9.11
N ASP A 31 -4.17 -14.75 8.98
CA ASP A 31 -3.25 -14.84 10.11
C ASP A 31 -2.83 -13.46 10.66
N LEU A 32 -3.33 -12.36 10.08
CA LEU A 32 -2.99 -11.01 10.50
C LEU A 32 -4.04 -10.41 11.44
N THR A 33 -3.54 -9.88 12.56
CA THR A 33 -4.29 -8.94 13.39
C THR A 33 -4.09 -7.54 12.81
N ILE A 34 -5.17 -6.92 12.38
CA ILE A 34 -5.18 -5.55 11.88
C ILE A 34 -5.75 -4.63 12.97
N ASP A 35 -5.06 -3.53 13.18
CA ASP A 35 -5.25 -2.53 14.23
C ASP A 35 -4.76 -1.16 13.71
N TYR A 36 -5.02 -0.10 14.48
CA TYR A 36 -4.58 1.26 14.22
C TYR A 36 -3.08 1.30 13.81
N PRO A 37 -2.72 2.00 12.72
CA PRO A 37 -3.50 3.02 12.01
C PRO A 37 -4.35 2.51 10.83
N PHE A 38 -4.41 1.20 10.61
CA PHE A 38 -5.16 0.62 9.50
C PHE A 38 -6.62 0.43 9.87
N SER A 39 -7.51 0.65 8.91
CA SER A 39 -8.96 0.47 9.09
C SER A 39 -9.49 -0.60 8.16
N LEU A 40 -10.62 -1.22 8.54
CA LEU A 40 -11.40 -2.01 7.58
C LEU A 40 -11.98 -1.08 6.51
N TYR A 41 -11.89 -1.52 5.26
CA TYR A 41 -12.72 -0.97 4.19
C TYR A 41 -14.18 -1.37 4.45
N ASP A 42 -14.90 -0.58 5.23
CA ASP A 42 -16.33 -0.75 5.50
C ASP A 42 -17.10 0.48 5.00
N THR A 43 -18.07 0.25 4.11
CA THR A 43 -18.93 1.30 3.56
C THR A 43 -19.91 1.86 4.59
N THR A 44 -20.04 1.22 5.76
CA THR A 44 -20.98 1.61 6.81
C THR A 44 -20.36 2.48 7.91
N ASN A 45 -19.02 2.55 8.04
CA ASN A 45 -18.35 3.35 9.06
C ASN A 45 -16.95 3.90 8.64
N PRO A 46 -16.86 4.61 7.50
CA PRO A 46 -15.58 4.89 6.83
C PRO A 46 -14.64 5.86 7.56
N ASP A 47 -15.16 6.72 8.45
CA ASP A 47 -14.43 7.89 8.94
C ASP A 47 -13.97 7.82 10.41
N HIS A 48 -14.17 6.68 11.08
CA HIS A 48 -14.04 6.60 12.55
C HIS A 48 -12.84 5.76 13.04
N CYS A 49 -12.35 4.77 12.28
CA CYS A 49 -11.44 3.76 12.83
C CYS A 49 -10.15 3.57 12.04
N GLY A 50 -9.33 4.62 11.88
CA GLY A 50 -7.98 4.53 11.28
C GLY A 50 -7.57 5.79 10.51
N LEU A 51 -6.36 5.81 9.96
CA LEU A 51 -5.87 6.95 9.19
C LEU A 51 -6.45 6.94 7.75
N PRO A 52 -6.81 8.13 7.21
CA PRO A 52 -7.23 8.24 5.83
C PRO A 52 -6.19 7.66 4.85
N GLY A 53 -6.65 6.85 3.89
CA GLY A 53 -5.78 6.24 2.89
C GLY A 53 -5.08 4.94 3.33
N LEU A 54 -5.31 4.47 4.56
CA LEU A 54 -4.81 3.17 5.07
C LEU A 54 -5.93 2.15 5.24
N LEU A 55 -6.75 2.00 4.18
CA LEU A 55 -7.91 1.12 4.16
C LEU A 55 -7.49 -0.30 3.74
N ILE A 56 -7.82 -1.30 4.56
CA ILE A 56 -7.59 -2.72 4.29
C ILE A 56 -8.93 -3.42 4.08
N SER A 57 -9.13 -4.07 2.93
CA SER A 57 -10.20 -5.06 2.76
C SER A 57 -9.71 -6.45 3.21
N CYS A 58 -10.65 -7.31 3.58
CA CYS A 58 -10.36 -8.71 3.89
C CYS A 58 -11.19 -9.61 2.98
N GLU A 59 -10.63 -9.99 1.84
CA GLU A 59 -11.32 -10.75 0.82
C GLU A 59 -10.89 -12.21 0.91
N ASN A 60 -11.84 -13.11 1.25
CA ASN A 60 -11.55 -14.54 1.42
C ASN A 60 -10.39 -14.83 2.39
N HIS A 61 -10.29 -14.08 3.50
CA HIS A 61 -9.20 -14.13 4.47
C HIS A 61 -7.85 -13.59 3.96
N VAL A 62 -7.82 -12.91 2.81
CA VAL A 62 -6.63 -12.23 2.29
C VAL A 62 -6.73 -10.73 2.56
N PRO A 63 -5.80 -10.15 3.33
CA PRO A 63 -5.77 -8.72 3.61
C PRO A 63 -5.21 -7.96 2.40
N ILE A 64 -5.93 -6.94 1.94
CA ILE A 64 -5.57 -6.13 0.78
C ILE A 64 -5.56 -4.67 1.18
N LEU A 65 -4.41 -4.01 1.05
CA LEU A 65 -4.29 -2.56 1.19
C LEU A 65 -4.59 -1.89 -0.15
N HIS A 66 -5.53 -0.96 -0.14
CA HIS A 66 -5.86 -0.17 -1.32
C HIS A 66 -5.02 1.10 -1.37
N LEU A 67 -4.06 1.15 -2.30
CA LEU A 67 -3.31 2.37 -2.59
C LEU A 67 -3.92 3.09 -3.81
N GLN A 68 -3.48 4.32 -4.07
CA GLN A 68 -3.97 5.11 -5.21
C GLN A 68 -3.67 4.42 -6.56
N SER A 69 -2.55 3.71 -6.62
CA SER A 69 -2.05 3.05 -7.82
C SER A 69 -2.74 1.72 -8.15
N ALA A 70 -2.88 0.85 -7.15
CA ALA A 70 -3.32 -0.53 -7.31
C ALA A 70 -3.67 -1.16 -5.94
N ASN A 71 -4.06 -2.42 -5.97
CA ASN A 71 -4.28 -3.25 -4.79
C ASN A 71 -3.00 -4.00 -4.43
N TYR A 72 -2.69 -4.04 -3.14
CA TYR A 72 -1.50 -4.71 -2.62
C TYR A 72 -1.89 -5.68 -1.52
N THR A 73 -1.50 -6.95 -1.67
CA THR A 73 -1.69 -7.97 -0.65
C THR A 73 -0.75 -7.71 0.51
N VAL A 74 -1.29 -7.69 1.73
CA VAL A 74 -0.53 -7.47 2.95
C VAL A 74 0.12 -8.79 3.38
N GLN A 75 1.45 -8.85 3.36
CA GLN A 75 2.20 -10.03 3.79
C GLN A 75 2.46 -10.02 5.31
N GLY A 76 2.45 -8.84 5.92
CA GLY A 76 2.67 -8.71 7.36
C GLY A 76 2.66 -7.27 7.82
N ILE A 77 2.37 -7.09 9.12
CA ILE A 77 2.37 -5.79 9.78
C ILE A 77 3.24 -5.91 11.04
N ASN A 78 4.20 -5.00 11.17
CA ASN A 78 5.03 -4.87 12.36
C ASN A 78 4.69 -3.54 13.04
N TYR A 79 3.89 -3.61 14.11
CA TYR A 79 3.45 -2.45 14.87
C TYR A 79 4.57 -1.78 15.67
N GLU A 80 5.56 -2.55 16.14
CA GLU A 80 6.71 -2.02 16.90
C GLU A 80 7.59 -1.14 16.00
N ASN A 81 7.92 -1.65 14.82
CA ASN A 81 8.74 -0.95 13.82
C ASN A 81 7.95 0.02 12.95
N ARG A 82 6.61 -0.01 13.05
CA ARG A 82 5.68 0.76 12.23
C ARG A 82 5.86 0.54 10.73
N THR A 83 5.92 -0.72 10.31
CA THR A 83 6.10 -1.11 8.90
C THR A 83 5.06 -2.11 8.44
N ILE A 84 4.59 -1.97 7.20
CA ILE A 84 3.68 -2.90 6.52
C ILE A 84 4.38 -3.46 5.29
N ALA A 85 4.38 -4.79 5.15
CA ALA A 85 4.96 -5.48 4.00
C ALA A 85 3.86 -5.76 2.96
N LEU A 86 4.12 -5.36 1.72
CA LEU A 86 3.15 -5.31 0.63
C LEU A 86 3.70 -5.99 -0.62
N VAL A 87 2.84 -6.73 -1.32
CA VAL A 87 3.13 -7.30 -2.64
C VAL A 87 2.00 -6.88 -3.58
N ASP A 88 2.35 -6.45 -4.80
CA ASP A 88 1.35 -6.17 -5.84
C ASP A 88 0.51 -7.43 -6.07
N THR A 89 -0.81 -7.34 -5.88
CA THR A 89 -1.71 -8.50 -5.96
C THR A 89 -1.64 -9.15 -7.35
N ASP A 90 -1.49 -8.36 -8.42
CA ASP A 90 -1.36 -8.89 -9.79
C ASP A 90 -0.08 -9.73 -9.96
N VAL A 91 0.98 -9.48 -9.17
CA VAL A 91 2.25 -10.23 -9.25
C VAL A 91 2.10 -11.64 -8.69
N LEU A 92 1.23 -11.85 -7.70
CA LEU A 92 1.04 -13.15 -7.05
C LEU A 92 0.40 -14.20 -7.96
N ASP A 93 -0.44 -13.75 -8.91
CA ASP A 93 -1.14 -14.61 -9.88
C ASP A 93 -0.31 -14.91 -11.15
N GLN A 94 0.90 -14.35 -11.24
CA GLN A 94 1.76 -14.44 -12.42
C GLN A 94 2.86 -15.52 -12.28
N ASN A 95 3.65 -15.67 -13.35
CA ASN A 95 4.83 -16.52 -13.35
C ASN A 95 5.79 -16.12 -12.23
N GLU A 96 6.18 -17.10 -11.42
CA GLU A 96 6.97 -16.89 -10.21
C GLU A 96 8.28 -16.14 -10.43
N THR A 97 8.93 -16.37 -11.59
CA THR A 97 10.25 -15.82 -11.90
C THR A 97 10.21 -14.66 -12.87
N CYS A 98 9.06 -14.42 -13.52
CA CYS A 98 8.92 -13.37 -14.52
C CYS A 98 7.57 -12.63 -14.46
N PRO A 99 7.22 -12.03 -13.31
CA PRO A 99 6.04 -11.19 -13.23
C PRO A 99 6.27 -9.85 -13.97
N ARG A 100 5.20 -9.29 -14.53
CA ARG A 100 5.18 -7.99 -15.19
C ARG A 100 4.35 -7.01 -14.36
N VAL A 101 5.00 -5.96 -13.87
CA VAL A 101 4.34 -4.84 -13.17
C VAL A 101 3.79 -3.82 -14.17
N LYS A 102 2.63 -3.24 -13.86
CA LYS A 102 1.92 -2.35 -14.79
C LYS A 102 1.86 -0.90 -14.32
N ASN A 103 1.94 -0.67 -13.01
CA ASN A 103 1.70 0.63 -12.40
C ASN A 103 2.87 1.04 -11.51
N ASN A 104 3.15 2.34 -11.47
CA ASN A 104 4.02 2.89 -10.43
C ASN A 104 3.33 2.75 -9.08
N VAL A 105 4.10 2.55 -8.01
CA VAL A 105 3.54 2.59 -6.67
C VAL A 105 3.31 4.04 -6.26
N THR A 106 2.05 4.39 -6.04
CA THR A 106 1.62 5.69 -5.54
C THR A 106 0.59 5.50 -4.43
N PHE A 107 0.66 6.36 -3.43
CA PHE A 107 -0.21 6.37 -2.25
C PHE A 107 -0.92 7.72 -2.12
N PHE A 108 -2.03 7.73 -1.38
CA PHE A 108 -2.84 8.94 -1.19
C PHE A 108 -2.05 10.02 -0.44
N ALA A 109 -2.21 11.27 -0.89
CA ALA A 109 -1.59 12.41 -0.22
C ALA A 109 -2.01 12.46 1.26
N ASN A 110 -1.05 12.71 2.15
CA ASN A 110 -1.25 12.79 3.61
C ASN A 110 -1.67 11.47 4.28
N ALA A 111 -1.51 10.31 3.64
CA ALA A 111 -1.76 9.01 4.27
C ALA A 111 -0.80 8.67 5.43
N GLY A 112 0.25 9.48 5.64
CA GLY A 112 1.20 9.28 6.74
C GLY A 112 2.13 8.08 6.55
N ILE A 113 2.23 7.59 5.31
CA ILE A 113 3.10 6.48 4.88
C ILE A 113 4.20 6.97 3.95
N ASP A 114 5.34 6.28 4.01
CA ASP A 114 6.49 6.53 3.14
C ASP A 114 7.26 5.22 2.89
N TYR A 115 8.10 5.19 1.86
CA TYR A 115 9.00 4.07 1.60
C TYR A 115 10.02 3.91 2.72
N THR A 116 10.45 2.68 2.98
CA THR A 116 11.49 2.42 3.98
C THR A 116 12.88 2.49 3.34
N ASN A 117 13.91 2.68 4.17
CA ASN A 117 15.31 2.64 3.71
C ASN A 117 15.76 1.23 3.27
N SER A 118 14.94 0.21 3.52
CA SER A 118 15.19 -1.17 3.08
C SER A 118 14.78 -1.39 1.62
N ASP A 119 13.98 -0.47 1.07
CA ASP A 119 13.45 -0.56 -0.28
C ASP A 119 14.39 0.11 -1.28
N VAL A 120 14.49 -0.48 -2.47
CA VAL A 120 15.14 0.10 -3.63
C VAL A 120 14.18 0.08 -4.80
N ASN A 121 14.25 1.12 -5.64
CA ASN A 121 13.41 1.19 -6.82
C ASN A 121 14.03 0.42 -7.99
N LEU A 122 13.20 -0.39 -8.63
CA LEU A 122 13.45 -0.93 -9.95
C LEU A 122 12.68 -0.12 -10.98
N THR A 123 13.33 0.21 -12.09
CA THR A 123 12.70 0.81 -13.26
C THR A 123 12.64 -0.20 -14.39
N PHE A 124 11.43 -0.50 -14.82
CA PHE A 124 11.13 -1.32 -15.98
C PHE A 124 10.89 -0.42 -17.18
N PHE A 125 11.61 -0.68 -18.25
CA PHE A 125 11.40 -0.08 -19.56
C PHE A 125 10.82 -1.15 -20.49
N TYR A 126 9.59 -0.97 -20.94
CA TYR A 126 8.89 -1.95 -21.76
C TYR A 126 8.92 -1.58 -23.23
N GLU A 127 9.21 -2.58 -24.06
CA GLU A 127 9.03 -2.52 -25.52
C GLU A 127 9.74 -1.30 -26.14
N CYS A 128 11.05 -1.22 -25.90
CA CYS A 128 11.93 -0.18 -26.38
C CYS A 128 12.39 -0.45 -27.80
N ASN A 129 12.32 0.57 -28.65
CA ASN A 129 12.81 0.51 -30.04
C ASN A 129 14.32 0.74 -30.19
N ILE A 130 15.03 0.96 -29.08
CA ILE A 130 16.48 1.04 -29.00
C ILE A 130 17.02 0.01 -28.01
N ALA A 131 18.25 -0.42 -28.23
CA ALA A 131 18.97 -1.21 -27.23
C ALA A 131 19.41 -0.31 -26.07
N LEU A 132 19.15 -0.75 -24.84
CA LEU A 132 19.64 -0.09 -23.63
C LEU A 132 20.95 -0.74 -23.15
N ASN A 133 21.65 -0.11 -22.21
CA ASN A 133 22.96 -0.55 -21.70
C ASN A 133 22.87 -1.78 -20.77
N SER A 134 22.00 -2.75 -21.06
CA SER A 134 21.85 -4.01 -20.31
C SER A 134 21.28 -5.11 -21.21
N SER A 135 21.29 -6.36 -20.73
CA SER A 135 20.62 -7.46 -21.42
C SER A 135 19.10 -7.34 -21.29
N PRO A 136 18.33 -7.55 -22.38
CA PRO A 136 16.88 -7.62 -22.31
C PRO A 136 16.37 -8.66 -21.32
N ILE A 137 15.18 -8.42 -20.78
CA ILE A 137 14.45 -9.37 -19.95
C ILE A 137 14.08 -10.58 -20.80
N SER A 138 14.78 -11.69 -20.60
CA SER A 138 14.73 -12.89 -21.44
C SER A 138 13.35 -13.55 -21.52
N CYS A 139 12.54 -13.38 -20.48
CA CYS A 139 11.22 -14.01 -20.36
C CYS A 139 10.07 -13.13 -20.89
N PHE A 140 10.35 -11.91 -21.36
CA PHE A 140 9.39 -11.13 -22.13
C PHE A 140 9.61 -11.38 -23.62
N THR A 141 8.59 -11.93 -24.28
CA THR A 141 8.63 -12.18 -25.73
C THR A 141 8.57 -10.86 -26.49
N SER A 142 9.62 -10.57 -27.27
CA SER A 142 9.58 -9.46 -28.23
C SER A 142 8.64 -9.82 -29.37
N ASN A 143 7.40 -9.32 -29.31
CA ASN A 143 6.39 -9.55 -30.36
C ASN A 143 6.54 -8.55 -31.52
N GLY A 144 7.76 -8.14 -31.85
CA GLY A 144 8.05 -7.08 -32.83
C GLY A 144 7.87 -5.66 -32.31
N HIS A 145 7.61 -5.51 -31.00
CA HIS A 145 7.38 -4.23 -30.34
C HIS A 145 8.63 -3.64 -29.66
N GLY A 146 9.79 -4.32 -29.78
CA GLY A 146 11.02 -3.94 -29.11
C GLY A 146 11.34 -4.81 -27.91
N ASP A 147 12.46 -4.52 -27.27
CA ASP A 147 12.98 -5.27 -26.11
C ASP A 147 12.59 -4.58 -24.80
N SER A 148 12.48 -5.34 -23.73
CA SER A 148 12.18 -4.80 -22.39
C SER A 148 13.37 -4.96 -21.47
N TYR A 149 13.57 -4.01 -20.56
CA TYR A 149 14.75 -3.93 -19.69
C TYR A 149 14.35 -3.59 -18.26
N VAL A 150 15.17 -4.03 -17.31
CA VAL A 150 15.03 -3.68 -15.89
C VAL A 150 16.35 -3.14 -15.37
N PHE A 151 16.29 -2.10 -14.56
CA PHE A 151 17.44 -1.48 -13.90
C PHE A 151 17.09 -1.18 -12.45
N ARG A 152 18.07 -1.19 -11.54
CA ARG A 152 17.92 -0.40 -10.30
C ARG A 152 17.88 1.06 -10.73
N THR A 153 16.93 1.83 -10.20
CA THR A 153 16.76 3.23 -10.62
C THR A 153 18.02 4.07 -10.37
N SER A 154 18.78 3.74 -9.32
CA SER A 154 20.07 4.37 -9.00
C SER A 154 21.13 4.22 -10.09
N ASP A 155 21.03 3.16 -10.91
CA ASP A 155 22.04 2.80 -11.90
C ASP A 155 21.77 3.48 -13.25
N ILE A 156 20.63 4.17 -13.38
CA ILE A 156 20.25 4.89 -14.61
C ILE A 156 20.88 6.29 -14.57
N PRO A 157 21.78 6.61 -15.50
CA PRO A 157 22.32 7.96 -15.58
C PRO A 157 21.23 8.96 -15.94
N SER A 158 21.11 10.04 -15.16
CA SER A 158 20.04 11.03 -15.30
C SER A 158 19.94 11.66 -16.70
N TYR A 159 21.06 11.77 -17.42
CA TYR A 159 21.11 12.28 -18.79
C TYR A 159 20.58 11.28 -19.83
N GLN A 160 20.56 9.98 -19.53
CA GLN A 160 20.03 8.94 -20.42
C GLN A 160 18.53 8.73 -20.26
N TYR A 161 18.00 8.94 -19.05
CA TYR A 161 16.61 8.70 -18.71
C TYR A 161 15.59 9.33 -19.69
N PRO A 162 15.72 10.60 -20.13
CA PRO A 162 14.77 11.20 -21.07
C PRO A 162 14.76 10.49 -22.43
N THR A 163 15.93 10.09 -22.93
CA THR A 163 16.05 9.39 -24.21
C THR A 163 15.50 7.97 -24.12
N TRP A 164 15.82 7.26 -23.04
CA TRP A 164 15.34 5.88 -22.81
C TRP A 164 13.83 5.86 -22.62
N SER A 165 13.29 6.74 -21.77
CA SER A 165 11.85 6.80 -21.53
C SER A 165 11.05 7.16 -22.79
N ALA A 166 11.58 8.03 -23.66
CA ALA A 166 10.93 8.37 -24.93
C ALA A 166 11.00 7.25 -25.98
N ALA A 167 11.94 6.32 -25.85
CA ALA A 167 12.15 5.22 -26.80
C ALA A 167 11.35 3.94 -26.45
N CYS A 168 10.72 3.91 -25.28
CA CYS A 168 9.98 2.77 -24.76
C CYS A 168 8.49 3.10 -24.64
N GLN A 169 7.63 2.09 -24.84
CA GLN A 169 6.18 2.31 -24.80
C GLN A 169 5.66 2.62 -23.40
N LEU A 170 6.30 2.06 -22.38
CA LEU A 170 5.90 2.22 -20.99
C LEU A 170 7.13 2.16 -20.08
N VAL A 171 7.16 3.04 -19.08
CA VAL A 171 8.14 3.02 -18.00
C VAL A 171 7.42 2.88 -16.68
N VAL A 172 7.79 1.86 -15.90
CA VAL A 172 7.20 1.58 -14.58
C VAL A 172 8.30 1.55 -13.53
N VAL A 173 8.05 2.22 -12.39
CA VAL A 173 8.94 2.26 -11.24
C VAL A 173 8.25 1.62 -10.05
N VAL A 174 8.84 0.58 -9.50
CA VAL A 174 8.32 -0.13 -8.34
C VAL A 174 9.41 -0.34 -7.30
N PRO A 175 9.11 -0.16 -6.01
CA PRO A 175 9.99 -0.52 -4.92
C PRO A 175 10.02 -2.05 -4.74
N VAL A 176 11.16 -2.56 -4.30
CA VAL A 176 11.33 -3.91 -3.78
C VAL A 176 12.30 -3.89 -2.61
N LEU A 177 12.20 -4.85 -1.71
CA LEU A 177 13.18 -5.03 -0.63
C LEU A 177 14.56 -5.38 -1.22
N ASN A 178 15.56 -4.52 -0.97
CA ASN A 178 16.91 -4.67 -1.52
C ASN A 178 17.56 -6.01 -1.19
N TYR A 179 17.22 -6.56 -0.01
CA TYR A 179 17.67 -7.87 0.45
C TYR A 179 17.48 -8.97 -0.61
N TYR A 180 16.34 -9.00 -1.32
CA TYR A 180 16.06 -10.05 -2.32
C TYR A 180 16.81 -9.86 -3.63
N LEU A 181 17.32 -8.65 -3.92
CA LEU A 181 18.17 -8.42 -5.08
C LEU A 181 19.61 -8.84 -4.83
N ASP A 182 20.10 -8.69 -3.59
CA ASP A 182 21.49 -9.00 -3.24
C ASP A 182 21.75 -10.51 -3.07
N GLN A 183 20.70 -11.33 -2.91
CA GLN A 183 20.83 -12.79 -2.79
C GLN A 183 21.15 -13.49 -4.11
N VAL A 184 20.79 -12.90 -5.25
CA VAL A 184 20.93 -13.51 -6.57
C VAL A 184 22.08 -12.83 -7.30
N TYR A 185 23.29 -13.42 -7.19
CA TYR A 185 24.56 -13.01 -7.82
C TYR A 185 24.44 -11.99 -8.97
N ASN A 186 24.40 -10.69 -8.66
CA ASN A 186 24.46 -9.52 -9.56
C ASN A 186 23.64 -9.54 -10.88
N ASP A 187 22.77 -10.54 -11.10
CA ASP A 187 21.98 -10.67 -12.32
C ASP A 187 20.54 -10.27 -12.01
N LEU A 188 20.25 -9.00 -12.28
CA LEU A 188 18.94 -8.44 -12.05
C LEU A 188 17.85 -9.17 -12.85
N ASN A 189 18.15 -9.69 -14.04
CA ASN A 189 17.20 -10.42 -14.88
C ASN A 189 16.71 -11.73 -14.25
N SER A 190 17.51 -12.35 -13.37
CA SER A 190 17.09 -13.53 -12.60
C SER A 190 16.59 -13.19 -11.19
N ALA A 191 16.94 -12.01 -10.66
CA ALA A 191 16.57 -11.59 -9.31
C ALA A 191 15.20 -10.90 -9.22
N PHE A 192 14.82 -10.10 -10.22
CA PHE A 192 13.68 -9.17 -10.09
C PHE A 192 12.35 -9.89 -9.80
N GLY A 193 12.13 -11.09 -10.36
CA GLY A 193 10.90 -11.84 -10.14
C GLY A 193 10.72 -12.26 -8.68
N VAL A 194 11.79 -12.76 -8.05
CA VAL A 194 11.79 -13.10 -6.63
C VAL A 194 11.59 -11.85 -5.77
N ALA A 195 12.27 -10.75 -6.12
CA ALA A 195 12.12 -9.49 -5.38
C ALA A 195 10.69 -8.94 -5.46
N LEU A 196 10.06 -8.96 -6.65
CA LEU A 196 8.67 -8.52 -6.83
C LEU A 196 7.67 -9.35 -6.03
N ARG A 197 7.86 -10.69 -5.96
CA ARG A 197 6.96 -11.57 -5.18
C ARG A 197 7.09 -11.42 -3.67
N ASN A 198 8.26 -11.01 -3.19
CA ASN A 198 8.46 -10.69 -1.78
C ASN A 198 8.16 -9.21 -1.46
N GLY A 199 8.02 -8.38 -2.50
CA GLY A 199 7.47 -7.05 -2.42
C GLY A 199 8.38 -6.03 -1.74
N PHE A 200 7.75 -5.06 -1.08
CA PHE A 200 8.36 -3.89 -0.48
C PHE A 200 7.73 -3.58 0.88
N GLN A 201 8.29 -2.61 1.59
CA GLN A 201 7.73 -2.11 2.84
C GLN A 201 7.29 -0.65 2.74
N LEU A 202 6.25 -0.30 3.48
CA LEU A 202 5.95 1.09 3.80
C LEU A 202 6.07 1.28 5.30
N GLY A 203 6.69 2.39 5.71
CA GLY A 203 6.68 2.85 7.09
C GLY A 203 5.52 3.82 7.30
N TRP A 204 4.91 3.82 8.48
CA TRP A 204 3.98 4.88 8.87
C TRP A 204 4.51 5.68 10.06
N ASN A 205 4.20 6.97 10.06
CA ASN A 205 4.50 7.85 11.18
C ASN A 205 3.28 8.02 12.08
N SER A 206 3.50 7.99 13.39
CA SER A 206 2.49 8.23 14.41
C SER A 206 2.05 9.71 14.49
N THR A 207 2.69 10.63 13.77
CA THR A 207 2.44 12.08 13.84
C THR A 207 1.28 12.57 12.98
N THR A 208 0.59 11.69 12.24
CA THR A 208 -0.59 12.09 11.48
C THR A 208 -1.69 12.45 12.48
N ASN A 209 -1.83 13.75 12.78
CA ASN A 209 -2.87 14.31 13.63
C ASN A 209 -4.24 13.95 13.05
N CYS A 210 -4.85 12.87 13.53
CA CYS A 210 -6.21 12.57 13.15
C CYS A 210 -7.20 13.34 14.02
N THR A 211 -7.19 14.67 13.91
CA THR A 211 -8.16 15.53 14.61
C THR A 211 -9.59 15.12 14.28
N LYS A 212 -9.84 14.76 13.01
CA LYS A 212 -11.15 14.25 12.57
C LYS A 212 -11.50 12.88 13.17
N CYS A 213 -10.55 11.95 13.33
CA CYS A 213 -10.81 10.67 14.00
C CYS A 213 -11.18 10.91 15.47
N LEU A 214 -10.43 11.79 16.14
CA LEU A 214 -10.66 12.15 17.54
C LEU A 214 -12.01 12.86 17.74
N ASP A 215 -12.38 13.79 16.85
CA ASP A 215 -13.66 14.51 16.86
C ASP A 215 -14.86 13.56 16.67
N ASN A 216 -14.62 12.45 15.98
CA ASN A 216 -15.58 11.42 15.65
C ASN A 216 -15.59 10.25 16.66
N GLY A 217 -14.86 10.36 17.78
CA GLY A 217 -14.81 9.33 18.82
C GLY A 217 -13.96 8.09 18.49
N GLY A 218 -13.12 8.18 17.46
CA GLY A 218 -12.07 7.23 17.10
C GLY A 218 -10.79 7.42 17.93
N GLN A 219 -9.86 6.48 17.81
CA GLN A 219 -8.51 6.55 18.41
C GLN A 219 -7.47 7.07 17.42
#